data_AF-A0A5S3VSD1-F1
#
_entry.id   AF-A0A5S3VSD1-F1
#
_cell.length_a   1.000
_cell.length_b   1.000
_cell.length_c   1.000
_cell.angle_alpha   90.00
_cell.angle_beta   90.00
_cell.angle_gamma   90.00
#
_symmetry.space_group_name_H-M   'P 1'
#
loop_
_entity.id
_entity.type
_entity.pdbx_description
1 polymer ?
#
loop_
_entity_poly.entity_id
_entity_poly.type
_entity_poly.pdbx_seq_one_letter_code
_entity_poly.pdbx_strand_id
1 'polypeptide(L)'
;LQENTNAHDYLVLIDIARFADINEGLSHDIGNLLLVAVAQRLQGQHQQTQVVARLGADLFAVVSNEEQLPFAQLQQLLRAPFIAAEHQLHLNFTFGLCTQPHFDSSA
;
A
#
# COMPACT_ATOMS: atom_id res chain seq x y z
N LEU A 1 15.09 -25.10 -13.95
CA LEU A 1 14.07 -24.33 -13.19
C LEU A 1 13.49 -23.36 -14.20
N GLN A 2 12.26 -23.57 -14.63
CA GLN A 2 11.62 -22.69 -15.62
C GLN A 2 11.34 -21.35 -14.92
N GLU A 3 11.99 -20.28 -15.35
CA GLU A 3 11.58 -18.92 -14.99
C GLU A 3 10.17 -18.73 -15.56
N ASN A 4 9.21 -18.56 -14.65
CA ASN A 4 7.82 -18.36 -15.01
C ASN A 4 7.68 -16.91 -15.52
N THR A 5 7.95 -16.70 -16.80
CA THR A 5 8.02 -15.38 -17.47
C THR A 5 6.66 -14.69 -17.69
N ASN A 6 5.58 -15.17 -17.05
CA ASN A 6 4.24 -14.56 -17.13
C ASN A 6 3.88 -13.72 -15.90
N ALA A 7 4.78 -13.63 -14.92
CA ALA A 7 4.55 -12.85 -13.73
C ALA A 7 4.61 -11.35 -14.10
N HIS A 8 3.47 -10.69 -14.22
CA HIS A 8 3.40 -9.25 -14.45
C HIS A 8 3.65 -8.49 -13.14
N ASP A 9 4.89 -8.05 -12.97
CA ASP A 9 5.23 -7.19 -11.83
C ASP A 9 4.60 -5.81 -11.98
N TYR A 10 4.24 -5.23 -10.85
CA TYR A 10 3.75 -3.86 -10.77
C TYR A 10 4.33 -3.14 -9.56
N LEU A 11 4.42 -1.81 -9.69
CA LEU A 11 4.64 -0.87 -8.62
C LEU A 11 3.36 -0.07 -8.43
N VAL A 12 2.91 0.04 -7.19
CA VAL A 12 1.83 0.95 -6.83
C VAL A 12 2.30 1.92 -5.75
N LEU A 13 2.10 3.21 -6.01
CA LEU A 13 2.18 4.28 -5.02
C LEU A 13 0.80 4.46 -4.38
N ILE A 14 0.78 4.56 -3.05
CA ILE A 14 -0.43 4.59 -2.24
C ILE A 14 -0.32 5.78 -1.29
N ASP A 15 -1.22 6.75 -1.42
CA ASP A 15 -1.25 7.97 -0.63
C ASP A 15 -2.54 8.04 0.20
N ILE A 16 -2.44 8.39 1.49
CA ILE A 16 -3.61 8.50 2.38
C ILE A 16 -4.27 9.87 2.18
N ALA A 17 -5.45 9.89 1.57
CA ALA A 17 -6.13 11.13 1.25
C ALA A 17 -6.46 11.93 2.52
N ARG A 18 -6.02 13.20 2.56
CA ARG A 18 -6.25 14.14 3.67
C ARG A 18 -5.69 13.67 5.02
N PHE A 19 -4.50 13.05 5.01
CA PHE A 19 -3.85 12.62 6.25
C PHE A 19 -3.54 13.80 7.20
N ALA A 20 -3.24 14.99 6.67
CA ALA A 20 -3.05 16.20 7.48
C ALA A 20 -4.29 16.53 8.32
N ASP A 21 -5.49 16.51 7.73
CA ASP A 21 -6.77 16.74 8.43
C ASP A 21 -6.98 15.75 9.59
N ILE A 22 -6.53 14.50 9.42
CA ILE A 22 -6.58 13.48 10.49
C ILE A 22 -5.66 13.88 11.64
N ASN A 23 -4.42 14.31 11.35
CA ASN A 23 -3.48 14.75 12.40
C ASN A 23 -4.01 15.98 13.13
N GLU A 24 -4.61 16.92 12.41
CA GLU A 24 -5.21 18.13 12.98
C GLU A 24 -6.44 17.81 13.83
N GLY A 25 -7.28 16.87 13.40
CA GLY A 25 -8.53 16.52 14.08
C GLY A 25 -8.40 15.52 15.22
N LEU A 26 -7.45 14.58 15.15
CA LEU A 26 -7.34 13.44 16.07
C LEU A 26 -5.97 13.34 16.76
N SER A 27 -5.06 14.29 16.53
CA SER A 27 -3.65 14.31 16.96
C SER A 27 -2.70 13.48 16.09
N HIS A 28 -1.43 13.89 16.12
CA HIS A 28 -0.32 13.20 15.47
C HIS A 28 -0.10 11.77 15.99
N ASP A 29 -0.44 11.48 17.25
CA ASP A 29 -0.27 10.14 17.81
C ASP A 29 -1.23 9.14 17.16
N ILE A 30 -2.48 9.56 16.93
CA ILE A 30 -3.46 8.76 16.18
C ILE A 30 -3.02 8.60 14.72
N GLY A 31 -2.49 9.66 14.10
CA GLY A 31 -1.90 9.58 12.77
C GLY A 31 -0.77 8.55 12.68
N ASN A 32 0.14 8.54 13.66
CA ASN A 32 1.23 7.57 13.73
C ASN A 32 0.70 6.13 13.86
N LEU A 33 -0.31 5.90 14.70
CA LEU A 33 -0.95 4.59 14.83
C LEU A 33 -1.63 4.14 13.53
N LEU A 34 -2.25 5.06 12.79
CA LEU A 34 -2.81 4.75 11.47
C LEU A 34 -1.73 4.35 10.48
N LEU A 35 -0.60 5.07 10.42
CA LEU A 35 0.51 4.72 9.54
C LEU A 35 1.06 3.32 9.84
N VAL A 36 1.14 2.95 11.13
CA VAL A 36 1.51 1.59 11.56
C VAL A 36 0.47 0.57 11.09
N ALA A 37 -0.83 0.85 11.28
CA ALA A 37 -1.90 -0.06 10.88
C ALA A 37 -1.96 -0.25 9.35
N VAL A 38 -1.70 0.81 8.57
CA VAL A 38 -1.57 0.75 7.11
C VAL A 38 -0.38 -0.11 6.71
N ALA A 39 0.80 0.14 7.29
CA ALA A 39 2.00 -0.65 7.01
C ALA A 39 1.78 -2.14 7.30
N GLN A 40 1.20 -2.48 8.45
CA GLN A 40 0.89 -3.86 8.83
C GLN A 40 -0.08 -4.52 7.86
N ARG A 41 -1.11 -3.80 7.42
CA ARG A 41 -2.08 -4.33 6.45
C ARG A 41 -1.47 -4.58 5.08
N LEU A 42 -0.62 -3.65 4.62
CA LEU A 42 0.10 -3.79 3.35
C LEU A 42 1.11 -4.93 3.39
N GLN A 43 1.76 -5.15 4.54
CA GLN A 43 2.71 -6.25 4.74
C GLN A 43 2.02 -7.63 4.75
N GLY A 44 0.78 -7.72 5.24
CA GLY A 44 -0.05 -8.92 5.16
C GLY A 44 0.63 -10.20 5.65
N GLN A 45 0.14 -11.35 5.19
CA GLN A 45 0.86 -12.63 5.30
C GLN A 45 1.98 -12.60 4.25
N HIS A 46 3.15 -12.11 4.64
CA HIS A 46 4.34 -11.95 3.80
C HIS A 46 4.48 -13.05 2.75
N GLN A 47 4.28 -12.69 1.48
CA GLN A 47 4.79 -13.48 0.36
C GLN A 47 6.20 -12.99 0.05
N GLN A 48 7.16 -13.91 -0.15
CA GLN A 48 8.60 -13.59 -0.32
C GLN A 48 8.92 -12.62 -1.46
N THR A 49 7.96 -12.38 -2.34
CA THR A 49 8.04 -11.59 -3.58
C THR A 49 7.40 -10.21 -3.46
N GLN A 50 6.79 -9.86 -2.32
CA GLN A 50 6.17 -8.56 -2.10
C GLN A 50 7.12 -7.64 -1.32
N VAL A 51 7.38 -6.44 -1.86
CA VAL A 51 8.10 -5.38 -1.15
C VAL A 51 7.12 -4.29 -0.75
N VAL A 52 7.17 -3.87 0.52
CA VAL A 52 6.39 -2.74 1.03
C VAL A 52 7.37 -1.70 1.59
N ALA A 53 7.23 -0.45 1.17
CA ALA A 53 8.04 0.66 1.63
C ALA A 53 7.18 1.87 1.98
N ARG A 54 7.65 2.68 2.92
CA ARG A 54 7.11 4.02 3.20
C ARG A 54 8.09 5.03 2.61
N LEU A 55 7.62 5.83 1.67
CA LEU A 55 8.46 6.78 0.91
C LEU A 55 8.38 8.21 1.45
N GLY A 56 7.34 8.54 2.22
CA GLY A 56 7.11 9.87 2.75
C GLY A 56 6.29 9.87 4.04
N ALA A 57 5.60 10.98 4.31
CA ALA A 57 4.76 11.13 5.50
C ALA A 57 3.67 10.04 5.54
N ASP A 58 2.86 9.98 4.51
CA ASP A 58 1.70 9.09 4.30
C ASP A 58 1.72 8.37 2.95
N LEU A 59 2.81 8.54 2.20
CA LEU A 59 3.05 7.85 0.93
C LEU A 59 3.74 6.50 1.15
N PHE A 60 3.11 5.45 0.64
CA PHE A 60 3.60 4.08 0.62
C PHE A 60 3.83 3.61 -0.81
N ALA A 61 4.68 2.59 -0.96
CA ALA A 61 4.89 1.85 -2.19
C ALA A 61 4.74 0.36 -1.94
N VAL A 62 4.11 -0.33 -2.88
CA VAL A 62 4.08 -1.79 -2.94
C VAL A 62 4.61 -2.23 -4.29
N VAL A 63 5.59 -3.13 -4.29
CA VAL A 63 6.02 -3.87 -5.47
C VAL A 63 5.55 -5.31 -5.29
N SER A 64 4.82 -5.83 -6.25
CA SER A 64 4.27 -7.17 -6.20
C SER A 64 3.98 -7.69 -7.60
N ASN A 65 3.57 -8.94 -7.68
CA ASN A 65 3.10 -9.56 -8.89
C ASN A 65 1.56 -9.59 -8.96
N GLU A 66 0.97 -9.35 -10.14
CA GLU A 66 -0.49 -9.42 -10.34
C GLU A 66 -1.08 -10.81 -10.07
N GLU A 67 -0.33 -11.91 -10.26
CA GLU A 67 -0.82 -13.26 -9.93
C GLU A 67 -0.94 -13.48 -8.42
N GLN A 68 -0.10 -12.80 -7.64
CA GLN A 68 0.02 -13.00 -6.19
C GLN A 68 -0.85 -12.05 -5.38
N LEU A 69 -0.90 -10.79 -5.82
CA LEU A 69 -1.73 -9.76 -5.24
C LEU A 69 -2.30 -8.93 -6.37
N PRO A 70 -3.46 -9.32 -6.93
CA PRO A 70 -4.15 -8.50 -7.91
C PRO A 70 -4.38 -7.08 -7.39
N PHE A 71 -4.18 -6.05 -8.23
CA PHE A 71 -4.37 -4.67 -7.77
C PHE A 71 -5.77 -4.43 -7.16
N ALA A 72 -6.81 -5.05 -7.73
CA ALA A 72 -8.17 -4.99 -7.17
C ALA A 72 -8.28 -5.58 -5.76
N GLN A 73 -7.52 -6.64 -5.46
CA GLN A 73 -7.47 -7.23 -4.12
C GLN A 73 -6.75 -6.31 -3.14
N LEU A 74 -5.65 -5.67 -3.54
CA LEU A 74 -4.98 -4.65 -2.73
C LEU A 74 -5.93 -3.49 -2.41
N GLN A 75 -6.66 -2.98 -3.40
CA GLN A 75 -7.67 -1.94 -3.18
C GLN A 75 -8.75 -2.40 -2.19
N GLN A 76 -9.20 -3.66 -2.29
CA GLN A 76 -10.19 -4.22 -1.37
C GLN A 76 -9.65 -4.34 0.06
N LEU A 77 -8.40 -4.75 0.25
CA LEU A 77 -7.75 -4.82 1.56
C LEU A 77 -7.77 -3.44 2.25
N LEU A 78 -7.47 -2.39 1.50
CA LEU A 78 -7.42 -1.02 2.03
C LEU A 78 -8.80 -0.40 2.29
N ARG A 79 -9.89 -0.97 1.77
CA ARG A 79 -11.26 -0.51 2.08
C ARG A 79 -11.73 -0.88 3.48
N ALA A 80 -11.13 -1.91 4.10
CA ALA A 80 -11.49 -2.28 5.45
C ALA A 80 -11.15 -1.13 6.42
N PRO A 81 -11.92 -0.92 7.50
CA PRO A 81 -11.61 0.11 8.48
C PRO A 81 -10.27 -0.16 9.18
N PHE A 82 -9.54 0.89 9.50
CA PHE A 82 -8.32 0.84 10.30
C PHE A 82 -8.63 1.15 11.76
N ILE A 83 -7.90 0.51 12.66
CA ILE A 83 -7.99 0.78 14.10
C ILE A 83 -6.75 1.56 14.51
N ALA A 84 -6.95 2.70 15.15
CA ALA A 84 -5.91 3.52 15.76
C ALA A 84 -6.40 3.97 17.14
N ALA A 85 -5.82 3.36 18.18
CA ALA A 85 -6.32 3.44 19.55
C ALA A 85 -7.83 3.08 19.62
N GLU A 86 -8.67 3.96 20.14
CA GLU A 86 -10.13 3.79 20.22
C GLU A 86 -10.87 4.13 18.91
N HIS A 87 -10.17 4.67 17.90
CA HIS A 87 -10.81 5.10 16.66
C HIS A 87 -10.84 3.99 15.62
N GLN A 88 -12.02 3.83 15.01
CA GLN A 88 -12.22 3.01 13.81
C GLN A 88 -12.46 3.92 12.61
N LEU A 89 -11.49 3.97 11.69
CA LEU A 89 -11.44 4.97 10.61
C LEU A 89 -11.47 4.30 9.24
N HIS A 90 -12.37 4.77 8.37
CA HIS A 90 -12.32 4.44 6.95
C HIS A 90 -11.42 5.46 6.27
N LEU A 91 -10.33 4.98 5.68
CA LEU A 91 -9.40 5.82 4.95
C LEU A 91 -9.72 5.76 3.46
N ASN A 92 -9.55 6.90 2.80
CA ASN A 92 -9.52 6.97 1.34
C ASN A 92 -8.07 7.01 0.89
N PHE A 93 -7.81 6.37 -0.25
CA PHE A 93 -6.47 6.29 -0.81
C PHE A 93 -6.47 6.74 -2.26
N THR A 94 -5.39 7.41 -2.65
CA THR A 94 -5.07 7.64 -4.05
C THR A 94 -4.01 6.63 -4.48
N PHE A 95 -4.15 6.10 -5.69
CA PHE A 95 -3.27 5.06 -6.24
C PHE A 95 -2.62 5.52 -7.54
N GLY A 96 -1.30 5.38 -7.63
CA GLY A 96 -0.56 5.46 -8.90
C GLY A 96 -0.02 4.07 -9.25
N LEU A 97 -0.51 3.47 -10.35
CA LEU A 97 -0.12 2.12 -10.77
C LEU A 97 0.83 2.18 -11.97
N CYS A 98 1.93 1.45 -11.89
CA CYS A 98 2.87 1.22 -12.99
C CYS A 98 3.08 -0.29 -13.15
N THR A 99 2.88 -0.80 -14.36
CA THR A 99 3.03 -2.23 -14.67
C THR A 99 4.30 -2.47 -15.49
N GLN A 100 4.87 -3.67 -15.40
CA GLN A 100 6.12 -4.06 -16.07
C GLN A 100 6.29 -3.70 -17.55
N PRO A 101 5.27 -3.75 -18.43
CA PRO A 101 5.46 -3.27 -19.81
C PRO A 101 5.79 -1.77 -19.90
N HIS A 102 5.62 -1.01 -18.83
CA HIS A 102 6.04 0.39 -18.68
C HIS A 102 7.33 0.56 -17.87
N PHE A 103 7.89 -0.52 -17.31
CA PHE A 103 9.28 -0.50 -16.82
C PHE A 103 10.17 -0.49 -18.05
N ASP A 104 10.78 0.66 -18.32
CA ASP A 104 11.84 0.71 -19.31
C ASP A 104 13.00 -0.13 -18.77
N SER A 105 13.22 -1.30 -19.37
CA SER A 105 14.34 -2.18 -19.04
C SER A 105 15.65 -1.71 -19.67
N SER A 106 15.66 -0.53 -20.30
CA SER A 106 16.87 0.09 -20.84
C SER A 106 17.69 0.78 -19.74
N ALA A 107 18.44 -0.02 -18.99
CA ALA A 107 19.60 0.43 -18.22
C ALA A 107 20.81 -0.46 -18.51
#